data_AF-T0PB51-F1
#
_entry.id   AF-T0PB51-F1
#
_cell.length_a   1.000
_cell.length_b   1.000
_cell.length_c   1.000
_cell.angle_alpha   90.00
_cell.angle_beta   90.00
_cell.angle_gamma   90.00
#
_symmetry.space_group_name_H-M   'P 1'
#
loop_
_entity.id
_entity.type
_entity.pdbx_description
1 polymer ?
#
loop_
_entity_poly.entity_id
_entity_poly.type
_entity_poly.pdbx_seq_one_letter_code
_entity_poly.pdbx_strand_id
1 'polypeptide(L)'
;MNKIEGILENLINNLKEGIHVVDSKGKTIYYNKSMATMEGLKREEVLGKKVYEYLKEMEGTSTLMNALKNGEEFKDVVQQYSNNHGKNITSINTTIPVIIGDKTVAAIEIARDMNSVKKAK
;
A
#
# COMPACT_ATOMS: atom_id res chain seq x y z
N MET A 1 -5.83 23.21 -2.12
CA MET A 1 -6.35 21.93 -2.62
C MET A 1 -7.27 22.24 -3.79
N ASN A 2 -7.00 21.67 -4.96
CA ASN A 2 -7.85 21.87 -6.13
C ASN A 2 -9.17 21.07 -5.97
N LYS A 3 -10.22 21.44 -6.72
CA LYS A 3 -11.56 20.80 -6.62
C LYS A 3 -11.52 19.28 -6.86
N ILE A 4 -10.68 18.81 -7.79
CA ILE A 4 -10.52 17.40 -8.12
C ILE A 4 -9.78 16.65 -7.00
N GLU A 5 -8.72 17.21 -6.44
CA GLU A 5 -7.98 16.64 -5.30
C GLU A 5 -8.92 16.35 -4.13
N GLY A 6 -9.77 17.31 -3.76
CA GLY A 6 -10.73 17.12 -2.66
C GLY A 6 -11.80 16.05 -2.94
N ILE A 7 -12.24 15.91 -4.20
CA ILE A 7 -13.18 14.85 -4.60
C ILE A 7 -12.50 13.47 -4.52
N LEU A 8 -11.28 13.35 -5.05
CA LEU A 8 -10.51 12.10 -5.01
C LEU A 8 -10.14 11.70 -3.59
N GLU A 9 -9.77 12.64 -2.73
CA GLU A 9 -9.50 12.36 -1.32
C GLU A 9 -10.74 11.82 -0.61
N ASN A 10 -11.92 12.41 -0.84
CA ASN A 10 -13.17 11.89 -0.30
C ASN A 10 -13.49 10.49 -0.82
N LEU A 11 -13.29 10.23 -2.12
CA LEU A 11 -13.46 8.90 -2.69
C LEU A 11 -12.55 7.88 -1.96
N ILE A 12 -11.24 8.14 -1.93
CA ILE A 12 -10.24 7.22 -1.38
C ILE A 12 -10.45 6.96 0.11
N ASN A 13 -10.85 7.98 0.87
CA ASN A 13 -11.12 7.83 2.31
C ASN A 13 -12.37 7.00 2.61
N ASN A 14 -13.26 6.81 1.64
CA ASN A 14 -14.46 5.98 1.77
C ASN A 14 -14.33 4.57 1.15
N LEU A 15 -13.18 4.24 0.54
CA LEU A 15 -12.90 2.89 0.06
C LEU A 15 -12.67 1.93 1.22
N LYS A 16 -13.11 0.67 1.06
CA LYS A 16 -12.77 -0.40 2.02
C LYS A 16 -11.35 -0.92 1.79
N GLU A 17 -10.86 -0.75 0.58
CA GLU A 17 -9.50 -1.07 0.17
C GLU A 17 -8.47 -0.16 0.82
N GLY A 18 -7.35 -0.75 1.23
CA GLY A 18 -6.16 -0.03 1.64
C GLY A 18 -5.47 0.55 0.41
N ILE A 19 -5.07 1.82 0.49
CA ILE A 19 -4.29 2.49 -0.54
C ILE A 19 -2.97 2.93 0.06
N HIS A 20 -1.87 2.51 -0.56
CA HIS A 20 -0.50 2.85 -0.16
C HIS A 20 0.29 3.30 -1.39
N VAL A 21 0.95 4.44 -1.30
CA VAL A 21 1.80 4.97 -2.37
C VAL A 21 3.19 5.24 -1.83
N VAL A 22 4.21 4.82 -2.58
CA VAL A 22 5.61 5.13 -2.33
C VAL A 22 6.20 6.00 -3.43
N ASP A 23 7.16 6.85 -3.07
CA ASP A 23 7.98 7.57 -4.04
C ASP A 23 9.02 6.67 -4.72
N SER A 24 9.80 7.23 -5.65
CA SER A 24 10.89 6.54 -6.36
C SER A 24 12.02 6.01 -5.48
N LYS A 25 12.07 6.37 -4.20
CA LYS A 25 13.03 5.88 -3.21
C LYS A 25 12.41 4.86 -2.25
N GLY A 26 11.17 4.47 -2.49
CA GLY A 26 10.42 3.53 -1.64
C GLY A 26 9.91 4.15 -0.35
N LYS A 27 9.88 5.48 -0.21
CA LYS A 27 9.33 6.16 0.96
C LYS A 27 7.83 6.32 0.81
N THR A 28 7.09 6.04 1.87
CA THR A 28 5.63 6.18 1.90
C THR A 28 5.23 7.64 1.81
N ILE A 29 4.49 8.01 0.75
CA ILE A 29 3.98 9.37 0.52
C ILE A 29 2.47 9.47 0.69
N TYR A 30 1.75 8.35 0.61
CA TYR A 30 0.32 8.30 0.87
C TYR A 30 -0.07 6.95 1.46
N TYR A 31 -1.03 6.97 2.38
CA TYR A 31 -1.45 5.79 3.14
C TYR A 31 -2.84 6.01 3.74
N ASN A 32 -3.91 5.48 3.14
CA ASN A 32 -5.27 5.82 3.57
C ASN A 32 -5.67 5.19 4.92
N LYS A 33 -6.84 5.58 5.44
CA LYS A 33 -7.37 5.07 6.72
C LYS A 33 -7.60 3.56 6.71
N SER A 34 -8.02 3.01 5.58
CA SER A 34 -8.30 1.58 5.42
C SER A 34 -7.02 0.76 5.49
N MET A 35 -5.92 1.23 4.89
CA MET A 35 -4.59 0.61 5.01
C MET A 35 -4.10 0.62 6.46
N ALA A 36 -4.19 1.77 7.13
CA ALA A 36 -3.85 1.91 8.55
C ALA A 36 -4.63 0.95 9.46
N THR A 37 -5.92 0.79 9.19
CA THR A 37 -6.78 -0.14 9.93
C THR A 37 -6.39 -1.60 9.65
N MET A 38 -6.18 -1.93 8.38
CA MET A 38 -5.79 -3.27 7.92
C MET A 38 -4.48 -3.71 8.56
N GLU A 39 -3.44 -2.88 8.48
CA GLU A 39 -2.12 -3.19 9.02
C GLU A 39 -2.03 -2.92 10.52
N GLY A 40 -2.95 -2.18 11.13
CA GLY A 40 -2.88 -1.80 12.54
C GLY A 40 -1.70 -0.87 12.86
N LEU A 41 -1.35 0.00 11.90
CA LEU A 41 -0.30 1.01 12.00
C LEU A 41 -0.92 2.40 11.87
N LYS A 42 -0.41 3.38 12.60
CA LYS A 42 -0.83 4.77 12.44
C LYS A 42 -0.13 5.40 11.24
N ARG A 43 -0.77 6.37 10.59
CA ARG A 43 -0.20 7.06 9.41
C ARG A 43 1.15 7.72 9.73
N GLU A 44 1.29 8.26 10.94
CA GLU A 44 2.50 8.95 11.39
C GLU A 44 3.68 7.97 11.59
N GLU A 45 3.39 6.68 11.76
CA GLU A 45 4.41 5.64 11.89
C GLU A 45 5.00 5.24 10.55
N VAL A 46 4.30 5.49 9.43
CA VAL A 46 4.67 5.03 8.08
C VAL A 46 5.08 6.16 7.15
N LEU A 47 4.44 7.33 7.24
CA LEU A 47 4.68 8.44 6.33
C LEU A 47 6.14 8.92 6.39
N GLY A 48 6.76 9.09 5.21
CA GLY A 48 8.15 9.51 5.06
C GLY A 48 9.20 8.42 5.30
N LYS A 49 8.78 7.23 5.77
CA LYS A 49 9.66 6.07 6.01
C LYS A 49 9.60 5.09 4.84
N LYS A 50 10.68 4.34 4.66
CA LYS A 50 10.71 3.24 3.70
C LYS A 50 9.93 2.04 4.22
N VAL A 51 9.31 1.29 3.30
CA VAL A 51 8.40 0.17 3.62
C VAL A 51 9.04 -0.83 4.58
N TYR A 52 10.30 -1.22 4.34
CA TYR A 52 11.01 -2.20 5.16
C TYR A 52 11.35 -1.73 6.58
N GLU A 53 11.24 -0.43 6.88
CA GLU A 53 11.47 0.08 8.24
C GLU A 53 10.33 -0.34 9.19
N TYR A 54 9.12 -0.55 8.65
CA TYR A 54 7.93 -0.94 9.43
C TYR A 54 7.31 -2.29 9.04
N LEU A 55 7.65 -2.83 7.86
CA LEU A 55 7.30 -4.17 7.38
C LEU A 55 8.58 -4.94 7.00
N LYS A 56 9.32 -5.43 7.99
CA LYS A 56 10.64 -6.08 7.75
C LYS A 56 10.55 -7.35 6.89
N GLU A 57 9.49 -8.13 7.04
CA GLU A 57 9.28 -9.39 6.30
C GLU A 57 9.06 -9.19 4.80
N MET A 58 8.77 -7.95 4.38
CA MET A 58 8.47 -7.60 3.00
C MET A 58 9.72 -7.25 2.18
N GLU A 59 10.91 -7.30 2.79
CA GLU A 59 12.16 -7.10 2.08
C GLU A 59 12.36 -8.19 1.00
N GLY A 60 12.41 -7.76 -0.26
CA GLY A 60 12.58 -8.65 -1.42
C GLY A 60 11.31 -9.35 -1.93
N THR A 61 10.21 -9.33 -1.17
CA THR A 61 8.95 -10.02 -1.51
C THR A 61 7.77 -9.08 -1.74
N SER A 62 7.91 -7.79 -1.36
CA SER A 62 6.87 -6.77 -1.54
C SER A 62 6.50 -6.54 -3.01
N THR A 63 5.22 -6.69 -3.36
CA THR A 63 4.75 -6.34 -4.71
C THR A 63 4.91 -4.83 -4.96
N LEU A 64 4.67 -3.99 -3.95
CA LEU A 64 4.91 -2.55 -3.99
C LEU A 64 6.34 -2.17 -4.35
N MET A 65 7.34 -2.77 -3.68
CA MET A 65 8.74 -2.50 -3.99
C MET A 65 9.18 -3.12 -5.32
N ASN A 66 8.65 -4.28 -5.69
CA ASN A 66 8.95 -4.94 -6.96
C ASN A 66 8.36 -4.15 -8.14
N ALA A 67 7.14 -3.61 -8.02
CA ALA A 67 6.54 -2.73 -9.02
C ALA A 67 7.36 -1.45 -9.19
N LEU A 68 7.79 -0.84 -8.08
CA LEU A 68 8.64 0.33 -8.12
C LEU A 68 9.97 0.06 -8.84
N LYS A 69 10.60 -1.09 -8.54
CA LYS A 69 11.91 -1.46 -9.08
C LYS A 69 11.85 -1.87 -10.54
N ASN A 70 10.87 -2.69 -10.92
CA ASN A 70 10.80 -3.30 -12.24
C ASN A 70 9.99 -2.47 -13.23
N GLY A 71 9.14 -1.54 -12.75
CA GLY A 71 8.18 -0.84 -13.62
C GLY A 71 7.08 -1.76 -14.14
N GLU A 72 6.79 -2.85 -13.40
CA GLU A 72 5.81 -3.87 -13.78
C GLU A 72 4.60 -3.84 -12.83
N GLU A 73 3.42 -4.13 -13.39
CA GLU A 73 2.17 -4.25 -12.64
C GLU A 73 2.04 -5.66 -12.05
N PHE A 74 1.55 -5.75 -10.80
CA PHE A 74 1.20 -7.01 -10.14
C PHE A 74 -0.30 -6.99 -9.84
N LYS A 75 -1.04 -8.00 -10.28
CA LYS A 75 -2.51 -8.08 -10.10
C LYS A 75 -2.91 -9.23 -9.21
N ASP A 76 -3.81 -8.94 -8.28
CA ASP A 76 -4.45 -9.92 -7.39
C ASP A 76 -3.46 -10.89 -6.71
N VAL A 77 -2.28 -10.38 -6.33
CA VAL A 77 -1.25 -11.17 -5.68
C VAL A 77 -1.57 -11.29 -4.19
N VAL A 78 -1.67 -12.53 -3.70
CA VAL A 78 -1.83 -12.80 -2.27
C VAL A 78 -0.50 -12.53 -1.56
N GLN A 79 -0.52 -11.66 -0.56
CA GLN A 79 0.62 -11.38 0.31
C GLN A 79 0.30 -11.75 1.76
N GLN A 80 1.27 -12.36 2.43
CA GLN A 80 1.21 -12.69 3.85
C GLN A 80 2.47 -12.15 4.52
N TYR A 81 2.27 -11.33 5.55
CA TYR A 81 3.36 -10.67 6.26
C TYR A 81 2.90 -10.24 7.65
N SER A 82 3.87 -9.94 8.52
CA SER A 82 3.64 -9.31 9.81
C SER A 82 4.20 -7.90 9.86
N ASN A 83 3.55 -7.04 10.65
CA ASN A 83 4.06 -5.70 10.94
C ASN A 83 4.99 -5.72 12.17
N ASN A 84 5.66 -4.59 12.45
CA ASN A 84 6.51 -4.45 13.64
C ASN A 84 5.77 -4.62 14.99
N HIS A 85 4.44 -4.64 15.02
CA HIS A 85 3.63 -4.90 16.22
C HIS A 85 3.22 -6.37 16.36
N GLY A 86 3.70 -7.26 15.49
CA GLY A 86 3.39 -8.69 15.50
C GLY A 86 1.99 -9.05 14.99
N LYS A 87 1.29 -8.12 14.33
CA LYS A 87 0.01 -8.41 13.68
C LYS A 87 0.26 -9.08 12.35
N ASN A 88 -0.37 -10.23 12.11
CA ASN A 88 -0.36 -10.91 10.82
C ASN A 88 -1.40 -10.31 9.88
N ILE A 89 -1.00 -10.07 8.63
CA ILE A 89 -1.84 -9.55 7.56
C ILE A 89 -1.87 -10.57 6.42
N THR A 90 -3.04 -10.74 5.83
CA THR A 90 -3.21 -11.50 4.59
C THR A 90 -4.07 -10.67 3.65
N SER A 91 -3.47 -10.22 2.56
CA SER A 91 -4.11 -9.30 1.62
C SER A 91 -4.01 -9.82 0.20
N ILE A 92 -4.95 -9.38 -0.64
CA ILE A 92 -4.85 -9.47 -2.10
C ILE A 92 -4.46 -8.08 -2.58
N ASN A 93 -3.33 -7.98 -3.25
CA ASN A 93 -2.74 -6.71 -3.66
C ASN A 93 -2.76 -6.58 -5.19
N THR A 94 -3.23 -5.44 -5.66
CA THR A 94 -2.96 -4.96 -7.02
C THR A 94 -2.06 -3.74 -6.92
N THR A 95 -0.90 -3.81 -7.57
CA THR A 95 0.15 -2.82 -7.47
C THR A 95 0.54 -2.32 -8.85
N ILE A 96 0.47 -1.00 -9.02
CA ILE A 96 0.62 -0.29 -10.29
C ILE A 96 1.82 0.66 -10.19
N PRO A 97 2.83 0.53 -11.05
CA PRO A 97 3.91 1.51 -11.14
C PRO A 97 3.40 2.79 -11.81
N VAL A 98 3.87 3.95 -11.34
CA VAL A 98 3.62 5.23 -11.99
C VAL A 98 4.84 5.58 -12.82
N ILE A 99 4.67 5.55 -14.13
CA ILE A 99 5.75 5.76 -15.10
C ILE A 99 5.56 7.12 -15.77
N ILE A 100 6.59 7.97 -15.71
CA ILE A 100 6.62 9.26 -16.41
C ILE A 100 7.87 9.26 -17.31
N GLY A 101 7.65 9.27 -18.63
CA GLY A 101 8.71 8.96 -19.59
C GLY A 101 9.21 7.53 -19.39
N ASP A 102 10.53 7.36 -19.26
CA ASP A 102 11.16 6.05 -19.03
C ASP A 102 11.51 5.78 -17.55
N LYS A 103 10.90 6.53 -16.62
CA LYS A 103 11.21 6.43 -15.18
C LYS A 103 9.98 6.08 -14.36
N THR A 104 10.12 5.06 -13.52
CA THR A 104 9.16 4.77 -12.45
C THR A 104 9.34 5.81 -11.34
N VAL A 105 8.36 6.71 -11.19
CA VAL A 105 8.42 7.82 -10.22
C VAL A 105 7.72 7.50 -8.90
N ALA A 106 6.84 6.51 -8.89
CA ALA A 106 6.10 6.04 -7.73
C ALA A 106 5.56 4.63 -7.99
N ALA A 107 5.02 3.99 -6.95
CA ALA A 107 4.17 2.82 -7.09
C ALA A 107 2.96 2.94 -6.15
N ILE A 108 1.81 2.47 -6.63
CA ILE A 108 0.53 2.52 -5.93
C ILE A 108 0.11 1.08 -5.65
N GLU A 109 -0.21 0.76 -4.41
CA GLU A 109 -0.79 -0.51 -3.99
C GLU A 109 -2.24 -0.30 -3.54
N ILE A 110 -3.10 -1.19 -4.04
CA ILE A 110 -4.49 -1.35 -3.66
C ILE A 110 -4.59 -2.71 -2.98
N ALA A 111 -4.77 -2.69 -1.66
CA ALA A 111 -4.81 -3.88 -0.83
C ALA A 111 -6.24 -4.17 -0.37
N ARG A 112 -6.65 -5.44 -0.44
CA ARG A 112 -7.90 -5.93 0.15
C ARG A 112 -7.59 -6.96 1.22
N ASP A 113 -8.09 -6.73 2.43
CA ASP A 113 -7.92 -7.65 3.55
C ASP A 113 -8.77 -8.92 3.35
N MET A 114 -8.11 -10.09 3.32
CA MET A 114 -8.78 -11.39 3.21
C MET A 114 -9.37 -11.85 4.55
N ASN A 115 -8.84 -11.40 5.69
CA ASN A 115 -9.31 -11.80 7.01
C ASN A 115 -10.69 -11.21 7.34
N SER A 116 -11.04 -10.06 6.78
CA SER A 116 -12.39 -9.49 6.86
C SER A 116 -13.48 -10.37 6.22
N VAL A 117 -13.13 -11.20 5.23
CA VAL A 117 -14.09 -12.07 4.53
C VAL A 117 -14.56 -13.23 5.43
N LYS A 118 -13.76 -13.65 6.42
CA LYS A 118 -14.10 -14.77 7.32
C LYS A 118 -15.11 -14.43 8.42
N LYS A 119 -15.44 -13.15 8.66
CA LYS A 119 -16.39 -12.73 9.72
C LYS A 119 -17.84 -12.55 9.25
N ALA A 120 -18.13 -12.84 7.99
CA ALA A 120 -19.50 -12.89 7.46
C ALA A 120 -19.97 -14.34 7.32
N LYS A 121 -20.17 -15.02 8.46
CA LYS A 121 -20.94 -16.27 8.56
C LYS A 121 -21.65 -16.30 9.90
#